data_AF-A0A1Z1W587-F1
#
_entry.id   AF-A0A1Z1W587-F1
#
_cell.length_a   1.000
_cell.length_b   1.000
_cell.length_c   1.000
_cell.angle_alpha   90.00
_cell.angle_beta   90.00
_cell.angle_gamma   90.00
#
_symmetry.space_group_name_H-M   'P 1'
#
loop_
_entity.id
_entity.type
_entity.pdbx_description
1 polymer ?
#
loop_
_entity_poly.entity_id
_entity_poly.type
_entity_poly.pdbx_seq_one_letter_code
_entity_poly.pdbx_strand_id
1 'polypeptide(L)' 'MRYAWCFSHGLLHRFADGPEPWCTATWTWIDGATEDEAQAAKKQRFGNARFLDELPGEQQLELLDISDES' A
#
# COMPACT_ATOMS: atom_id res chain seq x y z
N MET A 1 -1.33 -12.38 -9.33
CA MET A 1 -0.40 -11.23 -9.11
C MET A 1 -1.17 -10.15 -8.39
N ARG A 2 -0.68 -9.69 -7.25
CA ARG A 2 -1.30 -8.61 -6.46
C ARG A 2 -0.28 -7.52 -6.18
N TYR A 3 -0.75 -6.29 -6.04
CA TYR A 3 0.10 -5.13 -5.76
C TYR A 3 -0.26 -4.53 -4.40
N ALA A 4 0.74 -4.09 -3.65
CA ALA A 4 0.52 -3.32 -2.44
C ALA A 4 1.45 -2.11 -2.39
N TRP A 5 0.98 -1.00 -1.84
CA TRP A 5 1.84 0.16 -1.57
C TRP A 5 2.37 0.09 -0.14
N CYS A 6 3.69 0.13 0.01
CA CYS A 6 4.35 0.19 1.30
C CYS A 6 4.66 1.65 1.66
N PHE A 7 4.04 2.15 2.73
CA PHE A 7 4.23 3.52 3.20
C PHE A 7 5.50 3.72 4.04
N SER A 8 6.13 2.64 4.52
CA SER A 8 7.44 2.75 5.18
C SER A 8 8.59 2.86 4.19
N HIS A 9 8.47 2.24 3.01
CA HIS A 9 9.51 2.30 1.97
C HIS A 9 9.17 3.27 0.83
N GLY A 10 7.91 3.71 0.71
CA GLY A 10 7.44 4.56 -0.38
C GLY A 10 7.54 3.87 -1.74
N LEU A 11 7.21 2.58 -1.79
CA LEU A 11 7.38 1.72 -2.96
C LEU A 11 6.16 0.81 -3.19
N LEU A 12 5.93 0.50 -4.46
CA LEU A 12 4.97 -0.52 -4.87
C LEU A 12 5.63 -1.90 -4.81
N HIS A 13 5.00 -2.82 -4.10
CA HIS A 13 5.41 -4.21 -4.01
C HIS A 13 4.55 -5.06 -4.93
N ARG A 14 5.18 -6.07 -5.56
CA ARG A 14 4.50 -7.11 -6.33
C ARG A 14 4.54 -8.39 -5.52
N PHE A 15 3.38 -8.97 -5.29
CA PHE A 15 3.23 -10.27 -4.64
C PHE A 15 2.78 -11.28 -5.70
N ALA A 16 3.62 -12.28 -5.92
CA ALA A 16 3.19 -13.51 -6.59
C ALA A 16 2.12 -14.18 -5.72
N ASP A 17 1.27 -15.02 -6.30
CA ASP A 17 0.15 -15.68 -5.61
C ASP A 17 0.60 -16.73 -4.55
N GLY A 18 1.83 -16.64 -4.06
CA GLY A 18 2.35 -17.37 -2.91
C GLY A 18 1.81 -16.83 -1.58
N PRO A 19 1.90 -17.63 -0.51
CA PRO A 19 1.03 -17.47 0.65
C PRO A 19 1.39 -16.30 1.58
N GLU A 20 2.58 -15.72 1.48
CA GLU A 20 3.09 -14.86 2.55
C GLU A 20 3.62 -13.51 2.03
N PRO A 21 3.03 -12.37 2.43
CA PRO A 21 3.59 -11.08 2.15
C PRO A 21 4.93 -10.93 2.91
N TRP A 22 6.01 -10.71 2.16
CA TRP A 22 7.37 -10.56 2.72
C TRP A 22 7.59 -9.24 3.48
N CYS A 23 6.63 -8.31 3.44
CA CYS A 23 6.75 -6.99 4.02
C CYS A 23 5.93 -6.90 5.30
N THR A 24 6.58 -6.61 6.42
CA THR A 24 5.94 -6.40 7.74
C THR A 24 5.72 -4.91 8.05
N ALA A 25 5.90 -4.04 7.06
CA ALA A 25 5.73 -2.61 7.21
C ALA A 25 4.25 -2.19 7.13
N THR A 26 3.94 -0.92 7.34
CA THR A 26 2.60 -0.38 7.05
C THR A 26 2.40 -0.34 5.54
N TRP A 27 1.50 -1.18 5.04
CA TRP A 27 1.16 -1.27 3.62
C TRP A 27 -0.33 -1.52 3.42
N THR A 28 -0.80 -1.33 2.19
CA THR A 28 -2.19 -1.65 1.82
C THR A 28 -2.25 -2.21 0.40
N TRP A 29 -3.19 -3.14 0.16
CA TRP A 29 -3.44 -3.68 -1.17
C TRP A 29 -3.95 -2.59 -2.11
N ILE A 30 -3.51 -2.68 -3.37
CA ILE A 30 -3.87 -1.75 -4.44
C ILE A 30 -4.37 -2.55 -5.63
N ASP A 31 -5.46 -2.07 -6.24
CA ASP A 31 -6.05 -2.66 -7.42
C ASP A 31 -5.21 -2.39 -8.68
N GLY A 32 -5.10 -3.39 -9.55
CA GLY A 32 -4.44 -3.26 -10.84
C GLY A 32 -4.03 -4.62 -11.40
N ALA A 33 -4.17 -4.81 -12.71
CA ALA A 33 -3.62 -5.95 -13.43
C ALA A 33 -2.14 -5.71 -13.81
N THR A 34 -1.76 -4.43 -14.00
CA THR A 34 -0.39 -4.01 -14.30
C THR A 34 0.18 -3.09 -13.21
N GLU A 35 1.50 -2.89 -13.21
CA GLU A 35 2.15 -1.93 -12.30
C GLU A 35 1.66 -0.50 -12.53
N ASP A 36 1.45 -0.09 -13.79
CA ASP A 36 0.97 1.25 -14.11
C ASP A 36 -0.45 1.47 -13.59
N GLU A 37 -1.31 0.47 -13.71
CA GLU A 37 -2.66 0.50 -13.14
C GLU A 37 -2.63 0.59 -11.61
N ALA A 38 -1.76 -0.19 -10.96
CA ALA A 38 -1.60 -0.11 -9.51
C ALA A 38 -1.04 1.24 -9.06
N GLN A 39 -0.09 1.82 -9.79
CA GLN A 39 0.39 3.18 -9.51
C GLN A 39 -0.72 4.22 -9.68
N ALA A 40 -1.55 4.09 -10.72
CA ALA A 40 -2.69 4.97 -10.94
C ALA A 40 -3.73 4.84 -9.80
N ALA A 41 -4.06 3.62 -9.37
CA ALA A 41 -4.97 3.38 -8.26
C ALA A 41 -4.43 3.92 -6.93
N LYS A 42 -3.13 3.70 -6.65
CA LYS A 42 -2.45 4.30 -5.49
C LYS A 42 -2.55 5.83 -5.53
N LYS A 43 -2.31 6.45 -6.68
CA LYS A 43 -2.38 7.91 -6.84
C LYS A 43 -3.80 8.43 -6.70
N GLN A 44 -4.80 7.69 -7.16
CA GLN A 44 -6.20 8.05 -6.99
C GLN A 44 -6.63 8.02 -5.52
N ARG A 45 -6.18 7.00 -4.76
CA ARG A 45 -6.57 6.83 -3.35
C ARG A 45 -5.79 7.72 -2.38
N PHE A 46 -4.49 7.83 -2.58
CA PHE A 46 -3.55 8.46 -1.63
C PHE A 46 -2.81 9.67 -2.19
N GLY A 47 -3.13 10.09 -3.42
CA GLY A 47 -2.45 11.20 -4.08
C GLY A 47 -0.96 10.94 -4.27
N ASN A 48 -0.16 12.00 -4.09
CA ASN A 48 1.29 11.94 -4.24
C ASN A 48 2.02 11.44 -2.99
N ALA A 49 1.32 11.15 -1.88
CA ALA A 49 1.93 10.71 -0.63
C ALA A 49 2.70 9.40 -0.83
N ARG A 50 3.99 9.43 -0.53
CA ARG A 50 4.91 8.30 -0.56
C ARG A 50 4.96 7.63 0.79
N PHE A 51 5.00 8.41 1.86
CA PHE A 51 5.12 7.95 3.24
C PHE A 51 3.85 8.17 4.04
N LEU A 52 3.71 7.45 5.17
CA LEU A 52 2.50 7.46 5.99
C LEU A 52 2.23 8.87 6.54
N ASP A 53 3.27 9.56 7.00
CA ASP A 53 3.20 10.91 7.58
C ASP A 53 2.79 12.00 6.57
N GLU A 54 2.84 11.70 5.27
CA GLU A 54 2.39 12.59 4.20
C GLU A 54 0.88 12.47 3.92
N LEU A 55 0.19 11.50 4.53
CA LEU A 55 -1.25 11.34 4.41
C LEU A 55 -2.03 12.25 5.39
N PRO A 56 -3.29 12.58 5.09
CA PRO A 56 -4.20 13.14 6.09
C PRO A 56 -4.31 12.22 7.32
N GLY A 57 -4.43 12.80 8.52
CA GLY A 57 -4.43 12.01 9.77
C GLY A 57 -5.47 10.90 9.84
N GLU A 58 -6.66 11.09 9.26
CA GLU A 58 -7.70 10.06 9.17
C GLU A 58 -7.24 8.83 8.36
N GLN A 59 -6.53 9.06 7.25
CA GLN A 59 -5.98 7.99 6.42
C GLN A 59 -4.78 7.30 7.09
N GLN A 60 -4.00 8.03 7.89
CA GLN A 60 -2.94 7.43 8.69
C GLN A 60 -3.51 6.43 9.69
N LEU A 61 -4.59 6.81 10.39
CA LEU A 61 -5.25 5.96 11.38
C LEU A 61 -5.85 4.70 10.74
N GLU A 62 -6.54 4.83 9.59
CA GLU A 62 -7.11 3.68 8.86
C GLU A 62 -6.04 2.64 8.51
N LEU A 63 -4.85 3.08 8.08
CA LEU A 63 -3.76 2.18 7.69
C LEU A 63 -3.04 1.54 8.88
N LEU A 64 -2.98 2.23 10.01
CA LEU A 64 -2.41 1.69 11.24
C LEU A 64 -3.33 0.65 11.88
N ASP A 65 -4.65 0.85 11.81
CA ASP A 65 -5.65 -0.09 12.35
C ASP A 65 -5.62 -1.43 11.59
N ILE A 66 -5.42 -1.38 10.26
CA ILE A 66 -5.26 -2.58 9.42
C ILE A 66 -3.97 -3.36 9.75
N SER A 67 -2.95 -2.69 10.30
CA SER A 67 -1.65 -3.30 10.59
C SER A 67 -1.62 -4.04 11.95
N ASP A 68 -2.60 -3.82 12.83
CA ASP A 68 -2.71 -4.47 14.16
C ASP A 68 -3.51 -5.78 14.11
N GLU A 69 -4.31 -5.99 13.06
CA GLU A 69 -5.12 -7.21 12.83
C GLU A 69 -4.33 -8.35 12.13
N SER A 70 -2.99 -8.33 12.19
CA SER A 70 -2.09 -9.33 11.56
C SER A 70 -1.44 -10.29 12.56
#